data_AF-A0A5K1A3S5-F1
#
_entry.id   AF-A0A5K1A3S5-F1
#
_cell.length_a   1.000
_cell.length_b   1.000
_cell.length_c   1.000
_cell.angle_alpha   90.00
_cell.angle_beta   90.00
_cell.angle_gamma   90.00
#
_symmetry.space_group_name_H-M   'P 1'
#
loop_
_entity.id
_entity.type
_entity.pdbx_description
1 polymer ?
#
loop_
_entity_poly.entity_id
_entity_poly.type
_entity_poly.pdbx_seq_one_letter_code
_entity_poly.pdbx_strand_id
1 'polypeptide(L)'
;NHGILNGITWGILLPIGAMLARYLKIYKPENQAWYYAHISCQLFAYSIGTIGFFTGFQLRDPATAVNSGHRIVAYILFLLSSFQ
;
A
#
# COMPACT_ATOMS: atom_id res chain seq x y z
N ASN A 1 -12.52 8.82 5.48
CA ASN A 1 -13.10 7.49 5.17
C ASN A 1 -11.96 6.50 4.94
N HIS A 2 -11.82 5.48 5.80
CA HIS A 2 -10.72 4.49 5.72
C HIS A 2 -10.69 3.75 4.37
N GLY A 3 -11.86 3.46 3.77
CA GLY A 3 -11.96 2.76 2.49
C GLY A 3 -11.37 3.55 1.33
N ILE A 4 -11.61 4.87 1.27
CA ILE A 4 -11.04 5.74 0.24
C ILE A 4 -9.52 5.83 0.38
N LEU A 5 -9.02 6.08 1.60
CA LEU A 5 -7.58 6.15 1.87
C LEU A 5 -6.89 4.85 1.48
N ASN A 6 -7.46 3.71 1.88
CA ASN A 6 -6.89 2.41 1.58
C ASN A 6 -7.00 2.02 0.09
N GLY A 7 -8.09 2.41 -0.58
CA GLY A 7 -8.27 2.18 -2.01
C GLY A 7 -7.24 2.94 -2.84
N ILE A 8 -6.98 4.22 -2.52
CA ILE A 8 -5.97 5.03 -3.21
C ILE A 8 -4.56 4.50 -2.94
N THR A 9 -4.25 4.12 -1.71
CA THR A 9 -2.88 3.74 -1.32
C THR A 9 -2.56 2.29 -1.66
N TRP A 10 -3.21 1.33 -0.98
CA TRP A 10 -2.98 -0.09 -1.16
C TRP A 10 -3.45 -0.60 -2.52
N GLY A 11 -4.53 -0.02 -3.05
CA GLY A 11 -5.16 -0.45 -4.30
C GLY A 11 -4.56 0.17 -5.57
N ILE A 12 -3.98 1.38 -5.49
CA ILE A 12 -3.55 2.14 -6.68
C ILE A 12 -2.08 2.54 -6.60
N LEU A 13 -1.68 3.30 -5.57
CA LEU A 13 -0.32 3.85 -5.51
C LEU A 13 0.76 2.78 -5.34
N LEU A 14 0.57 1.77 -4.48
CA LEU A 14 1.54 0.68 -4.33
C LEU A 14 1.77 -0.10 -5.65
N PRO A 15 0.71 -0.48 -6.40
CA PRO A 15 0.86 -1.02 -7.76
C PRO A 15 1.57 -0.07 -8.73
N ILE A 16 1.26 1.22 -8.72
CA ILE A 16 1.94 2.22 -9.57
C ILE A 16 3.44 2.26 -9.25
N GLY A 17 3.83 2.29 -7.97
CA GLY A 17 5.22 2.21 -7.55
C GLY A 17 5.92 0.98 -8.14
N ALA A 18 5.30 -0.20 -8.05
CA ALA A 18 5.83 -1.43 -8.65
C ALA A 18 5.93 -1.35 -10.19
N MET A 19 4.94 -0.75 -10.87
CA MET A 19 4.97 -0.54 -12.32
C MET A 19 6.08 0.43 -12.74
N LEU A 20 6.34 1.50 -11.98
CA LEU A 20 7.46 2.42 -12.24
C LEU A 20 8.80 1.66 -12.22
N ALA A 21 9.03 0.83 -11.20
CA ALA A 21 10.22 -0.03 -11.17
C ALA A 21 10.25 -1.04 -12.32
N ARG A 22 9.12 -1.65 -12.67
CA ARG A 22 9.05 -2.65 -13.74
C ARG A 22 9.39 -2.06 -15.11
N TYR A 23 8.83 -0.89 -15.45
CA TYR A 23 8.92 -0.35 -16.80
C TYR A 23 10.07 0.63 -16.98
N LEU A 24 10.31 1.54 -16.02
CA LEU A 24 11.35 2.56 -16.17
C LEU A 24 12.76 1.96 -16.02
N LYS A 25 12.91 0.93 -15.17
CA LYS A 25 14.20 0.24 -15.00
C LYS A 25 14.67 -0.43 -16.29
N ILE A 26 13.75 -1.01 -17.07
CA ILE A 26 14.08 -1.66 -18.34
C ILE A 26 14.43 -0.61 -19.40
N TYR A 27 13.74 0.53 -19.41
CA TYR A 27 13.93 1.55 -20.44
C TYR A 27 15.19 2.42 -20.21
N LYS A 28 15.56 2.68 -18.95
CA LYS A 28 16.76 3.48 -18.59
C LYS A 28 17.49 2.90 -17.39
N PRO A 29 18.16 1.74 -17.53
CA PRO A 29 18.77 1.03 -16.39
C PRO A 29 19.93 1.80 -15.76
N GLU A 30 20.73 2.53 -16.54
CA GLU A 30 21.82 3.36 -16.04
C GLU A 30 21.36 4.59 -15.22
N ASN A 31 20.09 4.99 -15.33
CA ASN A 31 19.56 6.15 -14.61
C ASN A 31 18.78 5.71 -13.37
N GLN A 32 19.19 6.17 -12.19
CA GLN A 32 18.51 5.86 -10.91
C GLN A 32 17.12 6.49 -10.75
N ALA A 33 16.62 7.27 -11.71
CA ALA A 33 15.29 7.87 -11.69
C ALA A 33 14.16 6.85 -11.48
N TRP A 34 14.27 5.63 -12.02
CA TRP A 34 13.27 4.57 -11.78
C TRP A 34 13.21 4.20 -10.30
N TYR A 35 14.35 4.16 -9.62
CA TYR A 35 14.46 3.80 -8.22
C TYR A 35 13.86 4.89 -7.34
N TYR A 36 14.21 6.15 -7.59
CA TYR A 36 13.63 7.28 -6.86
C TYR A 36 12.12 7.38 -7.07
N ALA A 37 11.64 7.25 -8.31
CA ALA A 37 10.21 7.26 -8.59
C ALA A 37 9.46 6.11 -7.88
N HIS A 38 10.04 4.91 -7.89
CA HIS A 38 9.51 3.74 -7.18
C HIS A 38 9.48 3.98 -5.66
N ILE A 39 10.61 4.28 -5.04
CA ILE A 39 10.71 4.37 -3.57
C ILE A 39 9.90 5.53 -3.01
N SER A 40 9.86 6.68 -3.70
CA SER A 40 9.02 7.82 -3.28
C SER A 40 7.54 7.45 -3.34
N CYS A 41 7.10 6.73 -4.37
CA CYS A 41 5.73 6.25 -4.46
C CYS A 41 5.40 5.26 -3.34
N GLN A 42 6.29 4.30 -3.06
CA GLN A 42 6.07 3.31 -2.00
C GLN A 42 6.02 3.94 -0.62
N LEU A 43 6.96 4.83 -0.28
CA LEU A 43 6.99 5.49 1.02
C LEU A 43 5.75 6.36 1.25
N PHE A 44 5.30 7.09 0.22
CA PHE A 44 4.11 7.93 0.31
C PHE A 44 2.85 7.07 0.46
N ALA A 45 2.69 6.04 -0.37
CA ALA A 45 1.56 5.13 -0.32
C ALA A 45 1.50 4.39 1.03
N TYR A 46 2.63 3.86 1.50
CA TYR A 46 2.73 3.13 2.77
C TYR A 46 2.42 4.03 3.97
N SER A 47 2.92 5.27 3.99
CA SER A 47 2.64 6.22 5.07
C SER A 47 1.16 6.51 5.22
N ILE A 48 0.48 6.88 4.13
CA ILE A 48 -0.96 7.18 4.15
C ILE A 48 -1.79 5.90 4.34
N GLY A 49 -1.37 4.80 3.71
CA GLY A 49 -2.03 3.50 3.82
C GLY A 49 -1.99 2.96 5.25
N THR A 50 -0.90 3.20 5.98
CA THR A 50 -0.77 2.86 7.40
C THR A 50 -1.79 3.62 8.25
N ILE A 51 -1.98 4.92 7.99
CA ILE A 51 -3.02 5.72 8.66
C ILE A 51 -4.41 5.13 8.36
N GLY A 52 -4.71 4.85 7.09
CA GLY A 52 -5.97 4.24 6.67
C GLY A 52 -6.22 2.87 7.28
N PHE A 53 -5.18 2.06 7.45
CA PHE A 53 -5.23 0.74 8.08
C PHE A 53 -5.55 0.85 9.57
N PHE A 54 -4.88 1.73 10.32
CA PHE A 54 -5.18 1.97 11.74
C PHE A 54 -6.56 2.59 11.97
N THR A 55 -7.01 3.51 11.11
CA THR A 55 -8.40 3.98 11.16
C THR A 55 -9.39 2.83 10.94
N GLY A 56 -9.08 1.90 10.04
CA GLY A 56 -9.90 0.69 9.83
C GLY A 56 -10.00 -0.20 11.07
N PHE A 57 -8.94 -0.28 11.88
CA PHE A 57 -9.00 -0.96 13.19
C PHE A 57 -9.85 -0.21 14.21
N GLN A 58 -9.76 1.11 14.26
CA GLN A 58 -10.53 1.92 15.21
C GLN A 58 -12.04 1.91 14.92
N LEU A 59 -12.42 1.78 13.65
CA LEU A 59 -13.82 1.66 13.23
C LEU A 59 -14.43 0.28 13.52
N ARG A 60 -13.66 -0.65 14.09
CA ARG A 60 -14.12 -2.00 14.38
C ARG A 60 -15.03 -2.01 15.62
N ASP A 61 -16.25 -2.53 15.45
CA ASP A 61 -17.10 -2.92 16.57
C ASP A 61 -16.63 -4.28 17.13
N PRO A 62 -16.15 -4.35 18.39
CA PRO A 62 -15.73 -5.60 19.03
C PRO A 62 -16.83 -6.65 19.12
N ALA A 63 -18.10 -6.23 19.27
CA ALA A 63 -19.24 -7.14 19.44
C ALA A 63 -19.56 -7.93 18.16
N THR A 64 -19.19 -7.39 16.99
CA THR A 64 -19.42 -8.02 15.68
C THR A 64 -18.10 -8.36 14.97
N ALA A 65 -16.97 -8.36 15.68
CA ALA A 65 -15.63 -8.45 15.11
C ALA A 65 -15.25 -9.86 14.62
N VAL A 66 -16.02 -10.46 13.71
CA VAL A 66 -15.62 -11.68 13.00
C VAL A 66 -14.46 -11.36 12.04
N ASN A 67 -13.48 -12.25 11.94
CA ASN A 67 -12.38 -12.10 10.99
C ASN A 67 -12.90 -12.37 9.56
N SER A 68 -13.37 -11.33 8.89
CA SER A 68 -13.82 -11.42 7.50
C SER A 68 -12.62 -11.62 6.56
N GLY A 69 -12.87 -12.19 5.37
CA GLY A 69 -11.83 -12.33 4.33
C GLY A 69 -11.14 -10.99 4.01
N HIS A 70 -11.89 -9.88 4.02
CA HIS A 70 -11.33 -8.53 3.88
C HIS A 70 -10.24 -8.21 4.93
N ARG A 71 -10.43 -8.61 6.19
CA ARG A 71 -9.46 -8.34 7.27
C ARG A 71 -8.19 -9.18 7.12
N ILE A 72 -8.31 -10.44 6.73
CA ILE A 72 -7.17 -11.31 6.48
C ILE A 72 -6.32 -10.72 5.34
N VAL A 73 -6.96 -10.31 4.25
CA VAL A 73 -6.29 -9.65 3.12
C VAL A 73 -5.62 -8.36 3.58
N ALA A 74 -6.28 -7.54 4.39
CA ALA A 74 -5.70 -6.31 4.92
C ALA A 74 -4.43 -6.57 5.77
N TYR A 75 -4.43 -7.60 6.62
CA TYR A 75 -3.24 -7.96 7.42
C TYR A 75 -2.10 -8.47 6.54
N ILE A 76 -2.39 -9.31 5.56
CA ILE A 76 -1.37 -9.82 4.62
C ILE A 76 -0.77 -8.66 3.81
N LEU A 77 -1.61 -7.76 3.28
CA LEU A 77 -1.15 -6.59 2.53
C LEU A 77 -0.26 -5.68 3.38
N PHE A 78 -0.71 -5.37 4.60
CA PHE A 78 0.06 -4.54 5.51
C PHE A 78 1.45 -5.14 5.80
N LEU A 79 1.49 -6.43 6.18
CA LEU A 79 2.75 -7.14 6.41
C LEU A 79 3.64 -7.16 5.18
N LEU A 80 3.10 -7.50 4.01
CA LEU A 80 3.88 -7.59 2.78
C LEU A 80 4.51 -6.25 2.41
N SER A 81 3.78 -5.14 2.54
CA SER A 81 4.33 -3.81 2.25
C SER A 81 5.30 -3.29 3.30
N SER A 82 5.21 -3.74 4.55
CA SER A 82 6.23 -3.42 5.56
C SER A 82 7.59 -4.08 5.24
N PHE A 83 7.59 -5.18 4.49
CA PHE A 83 8.79 -5.94 4.11
C PHE A 83 9.20 -5.78 2.63
N GLN A 84 8.54 -4.88 1.90
CA GLN A 84 8.82 -4.58 0.49
C GLN A 84 10.08 -3.74 0.32
#